data_AF-A0A4U1BHR7-F1
#
_entry.id   AF-A0A4U1BHR7-F1
#
_cell.length_a   1.000
_cell.length_b   1.000
_cell.length_c   1.000
_cell.angle_alpha   90.00
_cell.angle_beta   90.00
_cell.angle_gamma   90.00
#
_symmetry.space_group_name_H-M   'P 1'
#
loop_
_entity.id
_entity.type
_entity.pdbx_description
1 polymer ?
#
loop_
_entity_poly.entity_id
_entity_poly.type
_entity_poly.pdbx_seq_one_letter_code
_entity_poly.pdbx_strand_id
1 'polypeptide(L)'
;MSREGIKILVLLGNENDEDENLSETTIFRANAAIDFLKNNGEYSVIPTGSFGKNFNASSTPHGKLLGSYLVGEGINPDRILPHTKTSNTLEDAFGVLKFLNGMGEVGEVHVITSEFHMMRVKYIFGRVLQQYHLTYEASKNSSNKALLSKQISHEKRAIAELKEKWVDISNYDLNHFPSQGYANLGYEVRHYDTVSYFAIAGAFVVFSFLFTEKVSSSDPMSLSVSAAGIFVVVFLLWHLYSRFANTAASARRVLNTVEKIYGVPGLSSTKNETKFCGINLRVKPAVTIILLTMAIVVFLQFFDRDIVWRSYSRDMRSVMCHKLSEHEGAEFSMHNHRSQCLACFILL
;
A
#
# COMPACT_ATOMS: atom_id res chain seq x y z
N MET A 1 11.79 4.22 40.78
CA MET A 1 11.59 2.79 40.52
C MET A 1 12.96 2.14 40.61
N SER A 2 13.15 1.20 41.52
CA SER A 2 14.41 0.45 41.63
C SER A 2 14.67 -0.30 40.32
N ARG A 3 15.93 -0.36 39.88
CA ARG A 3 16.37 -1.12 38.68
C ARG A 3 16.43 -2.63 38.94
N GLU A 4 15.60 -3.13 39.85
CA GLU A 4 15.55 -4.54 40.22
C GLU A 4 14.58 -5.24 39.27
N GLY A 5 15.12 -6.05 38.37
CA GLY A 5 14.36 -6.75 37.36
C GLY A 5 15.29 -7.36 36.34
N ILE A 6 14.74 -8.21 35.47
CA ILE A 6 15.46 -8.87 34.39
C ILE A 6 16.02 -7.78 33.45
N LYS A 7 17.30 -7.88 33.11
CA LYS A 7 17.96 -6.96 32.18
C LYS A 7 18.20 -7.65 30.84
N ILE A 8 17.70 -7.03 29.79
CA ILE A 8 17.69 -7.61 28.45
C ILE A 8 18.45 -6.71 27.50
N LEU A 9 19.36 -7.30 26.74
CA LEU A 9 19.99 -6.70 25.58
C LEU A 9 19.23 -7.14 24.32
N VAL A 10 18.81 -6.20 23.49
CA VAL A 10 18.25 -6.48 22.16
C VAL A 10 19.34 -6.14 21.13
N LEU A 11 19.81 -7.16 20.42
CA LEU A 11 20.79 -7.01 19.34
C LEU A 11 20.08 -7.01 17.98
N LEU A 12 19.97 -5.84 17.36
CA LEU A 12 19.29 -5.71 16.07
C LEU A 12 20.12 -6.22 14.90
N GLY A 13 19.57 -7.18 14.17
CA GLY A 13 20.15 -7.74 12.95
C GLY A 13 20.30 -6.75 11.79
N ASN A 14 21.19 -7.08 10.86
CA ASN A 14 21.35 -6.41 9.57
C ASN A 14 21.49 -7.48 8.48
N GLU A 15 22.46 -7.39 7.58
CA GLU A 15 22.55 -8.30 6.43
C GLU A 15 23.52 -9.46 6.70
N ASN A 16 23.27 -10.62 6.08
CA ASN A 16 24.23 -11.68 5.82
C ASN A 16 24.09 -12.18 4.37
N ASP A 17 25.14 -12.80 3.84
CA ASP A 17 25.09 -13.44 2.52
C ASP A 17 24.48 -14.85 2.57
N GLU A 18 24.31 -15.47 1.39
CA GLU A 18 23.74 -16.82 1.26
C GLU A 18 24.62 -17.90 1.91
N ASP A 19 25.92 -17.63 2.02
CA ASP A 19 26.94 -18.49 2.64
C ASP A 19 27.05 -18.26 4.16
N GLU A 20 26.09 -17.55 4.76
CA GLU A 20 25.98 -17.26 6.19
C GLU A 20 27.05 -16.30 6.75
N ASN A 21 27.83 -15.62 5.90
CA ASN A 21 28.77 -14.59 6.34
C ASN A 21 28.03 -13.31 6.74
N LEU A 22 28.29 -12.84 7.96
CA LEU A 22 27.73 -11.61 8.49
C LEU A 22 28.32 -10.38 7.78
N SER A 23 27.47 -9.42 7.40
CA SER A 23 27.94 -8.14 6.85
C SER A 23 28.80 -7.38 7.87
N GLU A 24 29.67 -6.47 7.38
CA GLU A 24 30.49 -5.58 8.23
C GLU A 24 29.63 -4.83 9.27
N THR A 25 28.45 -4.34 8.87
CA THR A 25 27.52 -3.65 9.77
C THR A 25 26.99 -4.59 10.86
N THR A 26 26.68 -5.86 10.51
CA THR A 26 26.24 -6.87 11.47
C THR A 26 27.34 -7.18 12.48
N ILE A 27 28.58 -7.34 12.00
CA ILE A 27 29.76 -7.57 12.84
C ILE A 27 29.98 -6.40 13.80
N PHE A 28 29.88 -5.15 13.35
CA PHE A 28 30.03 -3.99 14.24
C PHE A 28 28.98 -3.95 15.34
N ARG A 29 27.72 -4.32 15.05
CA ARG A 29 26.68 -4.42 16.08
C ARG A 29 26.95 -5.57 17.05
N ALA A 30 27.36 -6.73 16.54
CA ALA A 30 27.67 -7.89 17.36
C ALA A 30 28.86 -7.62 18.29
N ASN A 31 29.91 -6.95 17.80
CA ASN A 31 31.06 -6.57 18.62
C ASN A 31 30.68 -5.57 19.73
N ALA A 32 29.84 -4.57 19.43
CA ALA A 32 29.31 -3.68 20.47
C ALA A 32 28.50 -4.47 21.54
N ALA A 33 27.69 -5.45 21.11
CA ALA A 33 26.99 -6.32 22.04
C ALA A 33 27.93 -7.20 22.88
N ILE A 34 29.01 -7.71 22.31
CA ILE A 34 30.02 -8.49 23.03
C ILE A 34 30.69 -7.64 24.11
N ASP A 35 31.14 -6.44 23.74
CA ASP A 35 31.77 -5.50 24.67
C ASP A 35 30.80 -5.14 25.80
N PHE A 36 29.53 -4.89 25.48
CA PHE A 36 28.50 -4.63 26.46
C PHE A 36 28.27 -5.84 27.40
N LEU A 37 28.09 -7.04 26.86
CA LEU A 37 27.78 -8.26 27.64
C LEU A 37 28.95 -8.71 28.51
N LYS A 38 30.19 -8.48 28.07
CA LYS A 38 31.41 -8.76 28.86
C LYS A 38 31.53 -7.83 30.08
N ASN A 39 31.10 -6.58 29.93
CA ASN A 39 31.12 -5.60 31.02
C ASN A 39 29.87 -5.63 31.91
N ASN A 40 28.78 -6.24 31.44
CA ASN A 40 27.49 -6.30 32.15
C ASN A 40 27.00 -7.76 32.18
N GLY A 41 27.53 -8.55 33.13
CA GLY A 41 27.32 -10.00 33.23
C GLY A 41 25.87 -10.43 33.50
N GLU A 42 25.05 -9.52 34.03
CA GLU A 42 23.65 -9.78 34.37
C GLU A 42 22.68 -9.74 33.18
N TYR A 43 23.11 -9.21 32.03
CA TYR A 43 22.26 -9.10 30.86
C TYR A 43 22.13 -10.42 30.12
N SER A 44 20.92 -10.78 29.71
CA SER A 44 20.70 -11.78 28.66
C SER A 44 20.43 -11.08 27.34
N VAL A 45 20.75 -11.69 26.20
CA VAL A 45 20.62 -11.07 24.88
C VAL A 45 19.58 -11.77 24.02
N ILE A 46 18.74 -10.99 23.34
CA ILE A 46 17.81 -11.42 22.29
C ILE A 46 18.41 -10.99 20.94
N PRO A 47 18.97 -11.92 20.15
CA PRO A 47 19.32 -11.65 18.77
C PRO A 47 18.06 -11.50 17.90
N THR A 48 17.99 -10.51 17.02
CA THR A 48 16.81 -10.35 16.15
C THR A 48 17.05 -10.77 14.70
N GLY A 49 15.96 -11.14 14.03
CA GLY A 49 15.93 -11.39 12.59
C GLY A 49 15.79 -12.85 12.20
N SER A 50 15.05 -13.08 11.12
CA SER A 50 14.84 -14.38 10.48
C SER A 50 15.33 -14.34 9.04
N PHE A 51 14.44 -14.31 8.05
CA PHE A 51 14.74 -14.35 6.62
C PHE A 51 14.24 -13.10 5.90
N GLY A 52 14.88 -12.76 4.77
CA GLY A 52 14.42 -11.70 3.89
C GLY A 52 15.31 -11.54 2.66
N LYS A 53 14.72 -11.32 1.48
CA LYS A 53 15.44 -11.28 0.18
C LYS A 53 16.65 -10.33 0.15
N ASN A 54 16.59 -9.22 0.88
CA ASN A 54 17.67 -8.23 0.97
C ASN A 54 18.23 -8.13 2.41
N PHE A 55 18.08 -9.18 3.21
CA PHE A 55 18.42 -9.19 4.64
C PHE A 55 19.15 -10.49 4.99
N ASN A 56 18.49 -11.62 4.73
CA ASN A 56 19.04 -12.95 4.92
C ASN A 56 18.39 -13.93 3.93
N ALA A 57 19.18 -14.37 2.96
CA ALA A 57 18.78 -15.36 1.96
C ALA A 57 19.33 -16.77 2.25
N SER A 58 20.06 -16.96 3.36
CA SER A 58 20.61 -18.25 3.73
C SER A 58 19.55 -19.21 4.31
N SER A 59 19.96 -20.44 4.58
CA SER A 59 19.10 -21.46 5.19
C SER A 59 18.89 -21.28 6.71
N THR A 60 19.71 -20.43 7.34
CA THR A 60 19.73 -20.23 8.79
C THR A 60 19.14 -18.87 9.17
N PRO A 61 18.19 -18.77 10.12
CA PRO A 61 17.66 -17.48 10.59
C PRO A 61 18.77 -16.54 11.08
N HIS A 62 18.68 -15.25 10.75
CA HIS A 62 19.75 -14.28 11.03
C HIS A 62 20.08 -14.18 12.53
N GLY A 63 19.07 -14.20 13.40
CA GLY A 63 19.27 -14.18 14.85
C GLY A 63 19.99 -15.42 15.37
N LYS A 64 19.86 -16.58 14.70
CA LYS A 64 20.66 -17.77 15.02
C LYS A 64 22.13 -17.58 14.64
N LEU A 65 22.42 -16.96 13.49
CA LEU A 65 23.78 -16.62 13.08
C LEU A 65 24.44 -15.65 14.08
N LEU A 66 23.70 -14.63 14.51
CA LEU A 66 24.15 -13.71 15.55
C LEU A 66 24.42 -14.45 16.88
N GLY A 67 23.52 -15.32 17.32
CA GLY A 67 23.72 -16.13 18.51
C GLY A 67 25.00 -16.98 18.43
N SER A 68 25.22 -17.67 17.31
CA SER A 68 26.44 -18.44 17.07
C SER A 68 27.71 -17.57 17.10
N TYR A 69 27.65 -16.38 16.49
CA TYR A 69 28.77 -15.43 16.51
C TYR A 69 29.12 -14.99 17.94
N LEU A 70 28.11 -14.63 18.76
CA LEU A 70 28.31 -14.25 20.16
C LEU A 70 28.93 -15.38 20.99
N VAL A 71 28.48 -16.62 20.79
CA VAL A 71 29.04 -17.80 21.48
C VAL A 71 30.49 -18.05 21.05
N GLY A 72 30.80 -17.92 19.75
CA GLY A 72 32.16 -18.02 19.23
C GLY A 72 33.12 -17.00 19.85
N GLU A 73 32.62 -15.82 20.20
CA GLU A 73 33.35 -14.74 20.85
C GLU A 73 33.38 -14.81 22.40
N GLY A 74 32.92 -15.95 22.95
CA GLY A 74 33.03 -16.30 24.36
C GLY A 74 31.87 -15.87 25.25
N ILE A 75 30.72 -15.46 24.68
CA ILE A 75 29.51 -15.23 25.47
C ILE A 75 28.89 -16.57 25.88
N ASN A 76 28.55 -16.73 27.16
CA ASN A 76 27.91 -17.95 27.66
C ASN A 76 26.60 -18.23 26.89
N PRO A 77 26.42 -19.43 26.27
CA PRO A 77 25.20 -19.81 25.57
C PRO A 77 23.91 -19.63 26.38
N ASP A 78 23.95 -19.80 27.70
CA ASP A 78 22.77 -19.64 28.59
C ASP A 78 22.26 -18.19 28.64
N ARG A 79 23.11 -17.23 28.23
CA ARG A 79 22.73 -15.81 28.12
C ARG A 79 22.11 -15.47 26.77
N ILE A 80 22.13 -16.38 25.79
CA ILE A 80 21.56 -16.17 24.47
C ILE A 80 20.10 -16.66 24.46
N LEU A 81 19.18 -15.70 24.47
CA LEU A 81 17.75 -15.98 24.42
C LEU A 81 17.30 -16.35 23.01
N PRO A 82 16.13 -17.00 22.86
CA PRO A 82 15.55 -17.31 21.56
C PRO A 82 15.44 -16.07 20.66
N HIS A 83 15.85 -16.22 19.40
CA HIS A 83 15.80 -15.12 18.43
C HIS A 83 14.37 -14.78 18.00
N THR A 84 14.16 -13.55 17.55
CA THR A 84 12.87 -13.13 16.98
C THR A 84 12.69 -13.64 15.55
N LYS A 85 11.50 -14.17 15.24
CA LYS A 85 11.15 -14.65 13.88
C LYS A 85 10.62 -13.50 13.01
N THR A 86 11.50 -12.58 12.62
CA THR A 86 11.12 -11.24 12.13
C THR A 86 11.90 -10.85 10.87
N SER A 87 11.32 -10.02 10.01
CA SER A 87 11.91 -9.64 8.71
C SER A 87 12.26 -8.15 8.60
N ASN A 88 11.90 -7.34 9.60
CA ASN A 88 12.13 -5.91 9.62
C ASN A 88 12.11 -5.36 11.05
N THR A 89 12.62 -4.13 11.22
CA THR A 89 12.75 -3.46 12.52
C THR A 89 11.42 -3.31 13.29
N LEU A 90 10.30 -3.16 12.59
CA LEU A 90 8.99 -3.06 13.25
C LEU A 90 8.56 -4.40 13.82
N GLU A 91 8.74 -5.46 13.04
CA GLU A 91 8.53 -6.83 13.51
C GLU A 91 9.48 -7.20 14.64
N ASP A 92 10.75 -6.77 14.61
CA ASP A 92 11.70 -6.95 15.71
C ASP A 92 11.12 -6.38 17.01
N ALA A 93 10.62 -5.13 16.98
CA ALA A 93 10.06 -4.50 18.18
C ALA A 93 8.86 -5.28 18.75
N PHE A 94 7.94 -5.75 17.90
CA PHE A 94 6.80 -6.55 18.36
C PHE A 94 7.21 -7.96 18.80
N GLY A 95 8.19 -8.56 18.15
CA GLY A 95 8.77 -9.85 18.54
C GLY A 95 9.40 -9.77 19.92
N VAL A 96 10.17 -8.70 20.17
CA VAL A 96 10.74 -8.39 21.49
C VAL A 96 9.63 -8.15 22.50
N LEU A 97 8.61 -7.32 22.20
CA LEU A 97 7.47 -7.08 23.09
C LEU A 97 6.81 -8.40 23.52
N LYS A 98 6.50 -9.26 22.55
CA LYS A 98 5.89 -10.56 22.81
C LYS A 98 6.76 -11.44 23.70
N PHE A 99 8.08 -11.41 23.47
CA PHE A 99 9.03 -12.14 24.30
C PHE A 99 9.05 -11.62 25.73
N LEU A 100 9.19 -10.29 25.92
CA LEU A 100 9.24 -9.65 27.23
C LEU A 100 7.95 -9.81 28.04
N ASN A 101 6.78 -9.79 27.39
CA ASN A 101 5.49 -10.03 28.06
C ASN A 101 5.37 -11.44 28.66
N GLY A 102 6.16 -12.41 28.17
CA GLY A 102 6.22 -13.76 28.72
C GLY A 102 7.24 -13.92 29.86
N MET A 103 7.95 -12.86 30.22
CA MET A 103 8.96 -12.87 31.28
C MET A 103 8.40 -12.33 32.59
N GLY A 104 9.16 -12.52 33.68
CA GLY A 104 8.91 -11.80 34.94
C GLY A 104 9.17 -10.30 34.82
N GLU A 105 9.30 -9.61 35.95
CA GLU A 105 9.54 -8.16 35.97
C GLU A 105 10.84 -7.79 35.22
N VAL A 106 10.70 -7.05 34.11
CA VAL A 106 11.81 -6.58 33.28
C VAL A 106 12.19 -5.17 33.72
N GLY A 107 13.39 -5.01 34.26
CA GLY A 107 13.87 -3.74 34.79
C GLY A 107 14.44 -2.81 33.73
N GLU A 108 15.14 -3.35 32.74
CA GLU A 108 15.79 -2.57 31.67
C GLU A 108 15.89 -3.36 30.37
N VAL A 109 15.68 -2.66 29.25
CA VAL A 109 15.87 -3.16 27.90
C VAL A 109 16.88 -2.25 27.17
N HIS A 110 18.08 -2.76 26.98
CA HIS A 110 19.16 -2.07 26.26
C HIS A 110 19.13 -2.47 24.78
N VAL A 111 19.10 -1.51 23.85
CA VAL A 111 18.99 -1.79 22.41
C VAL A 111 20.25 -1.37 21.68
N ILE A 112 20.90 -2.33 21.01
CA ILE A 112 22.08 -2.08 20.17
C ILE A 112 21.72 -2.09 18.69
N THR A 113 22.14 -1.05 17.98
CA THR A 113 21.97 -0.89 16.53
C THR A 113 23.07 0.01 15.95
N SER A 114 23.10 0.22 14.64
CA SER A 114 24.07 1.15 14.03
C SER A 114 23.63 2.60 14.19
N GLU A 115 24.61 3.51 14.28
CA GLU A 115 24.37 4.95 14.40
C GLU A 115 23.43 5.49 13.30
N PHE A 116 23.65 5.11 12.03
CA PHE A 116 22.79 5.55 10.92
C PHE A 116 21.31 5.11 11.08
N HIS A 117 21.05 4.01 11.80
CA HIS A 117 19.73 3.39 11.98
C HIS A 117 19.04 3.83 13.28
N MET A 118 19.79 4.40 14.22
CA MET A 118 19.36 4.74 15.58
C MET A 118 18.07 5.55 15.64
N MET A 119 17.89 6.53 14.75
CA MET A 119 16.71 7.39 14.73
C MET A 119 15.41 6.60 14.50
N ARG A 120 15.42 5.66 13.55
CA ARG A 120 14.23 4.83 13.24
C ARG A 120 13.98 3.82 14.35
N VAL A 121 15.03 3.26 14.94
CA VAL A 121 14.94 2.33 16.07
C VAL A 121 14.31 3.01 17.29
N LYS A 122 14.83 4.17 17.73
CA LYS A 122 14.25 4.93 18.84
C LYS A 122 12.79 5.29 18.59
N TYR A 123 12.43 5.64 17.35
CA TYR A 123 11.05 5.96 17.00
C TYR A 123 10.11 4.74 17.17
N ILE A 124 10.53 3.57 16.70
CA ILE A 124 9.73 2.33 16.75
C ILE A 124 9.71 1.77 18.18
N PHE A 125 10.89 1.48 18.75
CA PHE A 125 11.02 0.83 20.05
C PHE A 125 10.42 1.68 21.16
N GLY A 126 10.64 2.99 21.15
CA GLY A 126 10.03 3.91 22.10
C GLY A 126 8.50 4.01 22.02
N ARG A 127 7.87 3.43 20.98
CA ARG A 127 6.41 3.33 20.86
C ARG A 127 5.86 1.94 21.12
N VAL A 128 6.61 0.90 20.75
CA VAL A 128 6.18 -0.48 20.93
C VAL A 128 6.46 -0.97 22.36
N LEU A 129 7.56 -0.51 22.97
CA LEU A 129 8.03 -0.93 24.29
C LEU A 129 7.89 0.20 25.32
N GLN A 130 6.83 1.01 25.23
CA GLN A 130 6.60 2.18 26.08
C GLN A 130 6.58 1.87 27.58
N GLN A 131 6.17 0.65 27.95
CA GLN A 131 6.09 0.19 29.34
C GLN A 131 7.45 -0.22 29.93
N TYR A 132 8.51 -0.30 29.12
CA TYR A 132 9.83 -0.72 29.57
C TYR A 132 10.80 0.45 29.65
N HIS A 133 11.78 0.37 30.55
CA HIS A 133 12.89 1.31 30.57
C HIS A 133 13.87 1.00 29.44
N LEU A 134 13.91 1.87 28.42
CA LEU A 134 14.73 1.69 27.23
C LEU A 134 16.03 2.50 27.30
N THR A 135 17.16 1.82 27.13
CA THR A 135 18.47 2.43 26.89
C THR A 135 18.99 2.02 25.51
N TYR A 136 19.92 2.78 24.93
CA TYR A 136 20.34 2.59 23.54
C TYR A 136 21.85 2.80 23.39
N GLU A 137 22.47 1.99 22.54
CA GLU A 137 23.87 2.13 22.15
C GLU A 137 24.03 1.99 20.63
N ALA A 138 24.85 2.88 20.06
CA ALA A 138 25.13 2.91 18.64
C ALA A 138 26.47 2.22 18.34
N SER A 139 26.44 1.19 17.49
CA SER A 139 27.64 0.63 16.89
C SER A 139 28.21 1.60 15.85
N LYS A 140 29.50 1.40 15.54
CA LYS A 140 30.17 2.07 14.43
C LYS A 140 29.42 1.83 13.11
N ASN A 141 29.48 2.82 12.23
CA ASN A 141 28.99 2.71 10.85
C ASN A 141 29.99 1.97 9.97
N SER A 142 29.52 1.48 8.81
CA SER A 142 30.39 0.91 7.78
C SER A 142 31.52 1.88 7.41
N SER A 143 32.71 1.32 7.20
CA SER A 143 33.88 2.07 6.72
C SER A 143 33.68 2.59 5.28
N ASN A 144 32.78 1.98 4.52
CA ASN A 144 32.45 2.37 3.16
C ASN A 144 31.49 3.58 3.13
N LYS A 145 32.04 4.76 2.83
CA LYS A 145 31.29 6.03 2.76
C LYS A 145 30.15 6.01 1.74
N ALA A 146 30.33 5.35 0.59
CA ALA A 146 29.30 5.28 -0.44
C ALA A 146 28.10 4.45 0.05
N LEU A 147 28.37 3.28 0.65
CA LEU A 147 27.35 2.45 1.27
C LEU A 147 26.63 3.19 2.40
N LEU A 148 27.39 3.84 3.29
CA LEU A 148 26.84 4.61 4.40
C LEU A 148 25.90 5.74 3.92
N SER A 149 26.28 6.46 2.87
CA SER A 149 25.42 7.53 2.31
C SER A 149 24.08 6.99 1.79
N LYS A 150 24.10 5.80 1.18
CA LYS A 150 22.90 5.11 0.70
C LYS A 150 22.01 4.65 1.86
N GLN A 151 22.62 4.10 2.92
CA GLN A 151 21.93 3.70 4.14
C GLN A 151 21.26 4.90 4.83
N ILE A 152 21.98 6.01 5.04
CA ILE A 152 21.42 7.24 5.62
C ILE A 152 20.25 7.76 4.80
N SER A 153 20.37 7.76 3.47
CA SER A 153 19.30 8.21 2.57
C SER A 153 18.06 7.30 2.64
N HIS A 154 18.27 5.98 2.73
CA HIS A 154 17.21 5.02 2.97
C HIS A 154 16.52 5.27 4.31
N GLU A 155 17.28 5.44 5.41
CA GLU A 155 16.74 5.66 6.75
C GLU A 155 15.91 6.94 6.85
N LYS A 156 16.35 8.03 6.21
CA LYS A 156 15.58 9.29 6.14
C LYS A 156 14.21 9.11 5.48
N ARG A 157 14.16 8.35 4.36
CA ARG A 157 12.88 8.04 3.70
C ARG A 157 12.03 7.11 4.54
N ALA A 158 12.63 6.04 5.06
CA ALA A 158 11.93 5.02 5.84
C ALA A 158 11.30 5.61 7.11
N ILE A 159 12.00 6.49 7.83
CA ILE A 159 11.43 7.13 9.03
C ILE A 159 10.36 8.17 8.68
N ALA A 160 10.48 8.90 7.57
CA ALA A 160 9.46 9.84 7.13
C ALA A 160 8.17 9.11 6.74
N GLU A 161 8.29 8.06 5.92
CA GLU A 161 7.20 7.18 5.54
C GLU A 161 6.58 6.52 6.78
N LEU A 162 7.40 6.05 7.73
CA LEU A 162 6.91 5.48 8.97
C LEU A 162 6.12 6.50 9.79
N LYS A 163 6.60 7.74 9.94
CA LYS A 163 5.90 8.81 10.67
C LYS A 163 4.57 9.19 10.04
N GLU A 164 4.53 9.27 8.71
CA GLU A 164 3.29 9.50 7.96
C GLU A 164 2.30 8.35 8.15
N LYS A 165 2.82 7.11 8.24
CA LYS A 165 2.01 5.91 8.28
C LYS A 165 1.67 5.39 9.67
N TRP A 166 2.34 5.87 10.71
CA TRP A 166 2.20 5.39 12.08
C TRP A 166 0.82 5.74 12.63
N VAL A 167 0.22 4.82 13.37
CA VAL A 167 -1.00 5.06 14.13
C VAL A 167 -0.70 4.68 15.58
N ASP A 168 -0.89 5.63 16.50
CA ASP A 168 -0.65 5.40 17.92
C ASP A 168 -1.78 4.53 18.50
N ILE A 169 -1.40 3.40 19.10
CA ILE A 169 -2.34 2.41 19.64
C ILE A 169 -2.46 2.55 21.16
N SER A 170 -1.58 3.33 21.79
CA SER A 170 -1.60 3.61 23.23
C SER A 170 -2.91 4.23 23.73
N ASN A 171 -3.77 4.73 22.82
CA ASN A 171 -5.11 5.23 23.13
C ASN A 171 -6.22 4.16 23.13
N TYR A 172 -5.91 2.90 22.81
CA TYR A 172 -6.90 1.83 22.84
C TYR A 172 -6.74 1.02 24.11
N ASP A 173 -7.85 0.79 24.82
CA ASP A 173 -7.89 -0.16 25.93
C ASP A 173 -7.73 -1.58 25.40
N LEU A 174 -6.47 -2.00 25.34
CA LEU A 174 -6.06 -3.30 24.84
C LEU A 174 -6.49 -4.46 25.76
N ASN A 175 -6.79 -4.19 27.04
CA ASN A 175 -7.20 -5.22 27.98
C ASN A 175 -8.64 -5.73 27.73
N HIS A 176 -9.45 -4.97 26.99
CA HIS A 176 -10.84 -5.31 26.67
C HIS A 176 -11.09 -5.47 25.16
N PHE A 177 -10.09 -5.93 24.40
CA PHE A 177 -10.22 -6.03 22.94
C PHE A 177 -11.38 -6.97 22.52
N PRO A 178 -12.43 -6.46 21.84
CA PRO A 178 -13.63 -7.25 21.54
C PRO A 178 -13.37 -8.17 20.34
N SER A 179 -12.76 -9.34 20.59
CA SER A 179 -12.35 -10.31 19.57
C SER A 179 -13.49 -10.79 18.65
N GLN A 180 -14.71 -10.88 19.16
CA GLN A 180 -15.87 -11.30 18.36
C GLN A 180 -16.43 -10.16 17.49
N GLY A 181 -16.46 -8.93 18.00
CA GLY A 181 -16.76 -7.74 17.20
C GLY A 181 -15.73 -7.54 16.09
N TYR A 182 -14.46 -7.81 16.39
CA TYR A 182 -13.35 -7.80 15.44
C TYR A 182 -13.53 -8.82 14.30
N ALA A 183 -13.86 -10.07 14.63
CA ALA A 183 -14.13 -11.11 13.63
C ALA A 183 -15.29 -10.71 12.69
N ASN A 184 -16.37 -10.16 13.24
CA ASN A 184 -17.54 -9.74 12.47
C ASN A 184 -17.25 -8.53 11.56
N LEU A 185 -16.52 -7.53 12.07
CA LEU A 185 -16.05 -6.37 11.29
C LEU A 185 -15.20 -6.80 10.08
N GLY A 186 -14.42 -7.88 10.23
CA GLY A 186 -13.65 -8.46 9.14
C GLY A 186 -14.46 -8.99 7.96
N TYR A 187 -15.60 -9.61 8.26
CA TYR A 187 -16.52 -10.12 7.24
C TYR A 187 -17.28 -8.97 6.57
N GLU A 188 -17.72 -7.98 7.35
CA GLU A 188 -18.46 -6.82 6.83
C GLU A 188 -17.60 -5.96 5.89
N VAL A 189 -16.36 -5.62 6.27
CA VAL A 189 -15.49 -4.75 5.46
C VAL A 189 -15.17 -5.35 4.08
N ARG A 190 -15.00 -6.68 3.97
CA ARG A 190 -14.76 -7.34 2.67
C ARG A 190 -15.98 -7.27 1.74
N HIS A 191 -17.17 -7.34 2.33
CA HIS A 191 -18.43 -7.23 1.58
C HIS A 191 -18.60 -5.82 1.01
N TYR A 192 -18.33 -4.78 1.80
CA TYR A 192 -18.43 -3.38 1.36
C TYR A 192 -17.45 -2.99 0.26
N ASP A 193 -16.20 -3.47 0.30
CA ASP A 193 -15.22 -3.19 -0.76
C ASP A 193 -15.74 -3.71 -2.12
N THR A 194 -16.28 -4.92 -2.15
CA THR A 194 -16.77 -5.55 -3.39
C THR A 194 -18.05 -4.89 -3.90
N VAL A 195 -19.01 -4.62 -3.01
CA VAL A 195 -20.26 -3.94 -3.37
C VAL A 195 -20.01 -2.52 -3.88
N SER A 196 -19.06 -1.79 -3.27
CA SER A 196 -18.71 -0.44 -3.69
C SER A 196 -18.10 -0.40 -5.09
N TYR A 197 -17.23 -1.37 -5.43
CA TYR A 197 -16.69 -1.48 -6.79
C TYR A 197 -17.76 -1.77 -7.83
N PHE A 198 -18.67 -2.70 -7.56
CA PHE A 198 -19.77 -3.03 -8.48
C PHE A 198 -20.75 -1.87 -8.64
N ALA A 199 -21.05 -1.14 -7.56
CA ALA A 199 -21.91 0.04 -7.61
C ALA A 199 -21.28 1.17 -8.44
N ILE A 200 -20.00 1.45 -8.25
CA ILE A 200 -19.27 2.46 -9.03
C ILE A 200 -19.22 2.05 -10.52
N ALA A 201 -18.82 0.81 -10.82
CA ALA A 201 -18.78 0.32 -12.20
C ALA A 201 -20.17 0.32 -12.87
N GLY A 202 -21.21 -0.08 -12.15
CA GLY A 202 -22.59 -0.02 -12.62
C GLY A 202 -23.07 1.40 -12.91
N ALA A 203 -22.73 2.35 -12.04
CA ALA A 203 -23.03 3.76 -12.26
C ALA A 203 -22.37 4.28 -13.55
N PHE A 204 -21.09 3.96 -13.78
CA PHE A 204 -20.42 4.32 -15.03
C PHE A 204 -21.14 3.77 -16.27
N VAL A 205 -21.54 2.50 -16.27
CA VAL A 205 -22.26 1.88 -17.41
C VAL A 205 -23.61 2.56 -17.64
N VAL A 206 -24.39 2.80 -16.58
CA VAL A 206 -25.72 3.41 -16.68
C VAL A 206 -25.62 4.87 -17.16
N PHE A 207 -24.69 5.65 -16.60
CA PHE A 207 -24.51 7.04 -17.02
C PHE A 207 -23.94 7.14 -18.44
N SER A 208 -23.05 6.24 -18.86
CA SER A 208 -22.61 6.19 -20.26
C SER A 208 -23.76 5.89 -21.23
N PHE A 209 -24.69 5.00 -20.85
CA PHE A 209 -25.81 4.59 -21.72
C PHE A 209 -26.93 5.65 -21.80
N LEU A 210 -27.31 6.26 -20.67
CA LEU A 210 -28.40 7.25 -20.62
C LEU A 210 -28.07 8.55 -21.38
N PHE A 211 -26.78 8.88 -21.50
CA PHE A 211 -26.35 10.06 -22.24
C PHE A 211 -26.16 9.81 -23.75
N THR A 212 -26.14 8.56 -24.21
CA THR A 212 -25.99 8.26 -25.64
C THR A 212 -27.28 8.37 -26.45
N GLU A 213 -28.46 8.16 -25.86
CA GLU A 213 -29.72 8.14 -26.62
C GLU A 213 -30.40 9.52 -26.79
N LYS A 214 -30.14 10.49 -25.91
CA LYS A 214 -30.93 11.74 -25.86
C LYS A 214 -30.22 13.02 -26.32
N VAL A 215 -28.94 12.97 -26.64
CA VAL A 215 -28.24 14.16 -27.16
C VAL A 215 -28.52 14.27 -28.66
N SER A 216 -29.63 14.93 -28.98
CA SER A 216 -29.98 15.40 -30.32
C SER A 216 -28.79 16.12 -30.95
N SER A 217 -28.49 15.79 -32.20
CA SER A 217 -27.28 16.09 -32.96
C SER A 217 -27.05 17.57 -33.31
N SER A 218 -27.74 18.52 -32.67
CA SER A 218 -27.82 19.90 -33.15
C SER A 218 -27.02 20.94 -32.34
N ASP A 219 -26.53 20.65 -31.13
CA ASP A 219 -25.74 21.61 -30.34
C ASP A 219 -24.47 20.99 -29.71
N PRO A 220 -23.28 21.23 -30.30
CA PRO A 220 -21.99 20.76 -29.77
C PRO A 220 -21.67 21.28 -28.35
N MET A 221 -22.21 22.43 -27.97
CA MET A 221 -21.95 23.03 -26.66
C MET A 221 -22.64 22.25 -25.54
N SER A 222 -23.84 21.71 -25.81
CA SER A 222 -24.60 20.88 -24.86
C SER A 222 -23.88 19.56 -24.52
N LEU A 223 -23.23 18.94 -25.51
CA LEU A 223 -22.45 17.70 -25.34
C LEU A 223 -21.20 17.96 -24.48
N SER A 224 -20.52 19.07 -24.71
CA SER A 224 -19.30 19.45 -23.98
C SER A 224 -19.59 19.74 -22.51
N VAL A 225 -20.68 20.47 -22.22
CA VAL A 225 -21.13 20.75 -20.85
C VAL A 225 -21.55 19.46 -20.12
N SER A 226 -22.25 18.55 -20.82
CA SER A 226 -22.65 17.25 -20.25
C SER A 226 -21.44 16.37 -19.94
N ALA A 227 -20.46 16.30 -20.85
CA ALA A 227 -19.23 15.56 -20.64
C ALA A 227 -18.41 16.12 -19.47
N ALA A 228 -18.32 17.45 -19.35
CA ALA A 228 -17.67 18.11 -18.22
C ALA A 228 -18.39 17.80 -16.89
N GLY A 229 -19.73 17.81 -16.88
CA GLY A 229 -20.53 17.44 -15.71
C GLY A 229 -20.28 15.99 -15.27
N ILE A 230 -20.27 15.05 -16.22
CA ILE A 230 -19.95 13.64 -15.94
C ILE A 230 -18.54 13.51 -15.38
N PHE A 231 -17.54 14.19 -15.98
CA PHE A 231 -16.17 14.16 -15.50
C PHE A 231 -16.06 14.64 -14.04
N VAL A 232 -16.75 15.72 -13.68
CA VAL A 232 -16.78 16.23 -12.30
C VAL A 232 -17.38 15.21 -11.34
N VAL A 233 -18.52 14.59 -11.69
CA VAL A 233 -19.16 13.56 -10.85
C VAL A 233 -18.23 12.36 -10.66
N VAL A 234 -17.60 11.89 -11.74
CA VAL A 234 -16.63 10.80 -11.72
C VAL A 234 -15.43 11.13 -10.83
N PHE A 235 -14.89 12.34 -10.97
CA PHE A 235 -13.77 12.81 -10.16
C PHE A 235 -14.13 12.87 -8.67
N LEU A 236 -15.32 13.37 -8.32
CA LEU A 236 -15.81 13.41 -6.94
C LEU A 236 -15.99 12.02 -6.35
N LEU A 237 -16.57 11.08 -7.10
CA LEU A 237 -16.72 9.68 -6.69
C LEU A 237 -15.35 9.01 -6.49
N TRP A 238 -14.39 9.25 -7.39
CA TRP A 238 -13.03 8.76 -7.24
C TRP A 238 -12.33 9.36 -6.01
N HIS A 239 -12.52 10.65 -5.73
CA HIS A 239 -11.97 11.31 -4.55
C HIS A 239 -12.56 10.73 -3.25
N LEU A 240 -13.88 10.56 -3.20
CA LEU A 240 -14.58 9.95 -2.07
C LEU A 240 -14.10 8.51 -1.84
N TYR A 241 -14.02 7.71 -2.90
CA TYR A 241 -13.47 6.35 -2.85
C TYR A 241 -12.03 6.36 -2.31
N SER A 242 -11.19 7.28 -2.78
CA SER A 242 -9.80 7.39 -2.32
C SER A 242 -9.70 7.71 -0.83
N ARG A 243 -10.59 8.57 -0.31
CA ARG A 243 -10.69 8.87 1.13
C ARG A 243 -11.11 7.64 1.94
N PHE A 244 -12.08 6.87 1.48
CA PHE A 244 -12.49 5.62 2.12
C PHE A 244 -11.38 4.57 2.08
N ALA A 245 -10.71 4.40 0.94
CA ALA A 245 -9.58 3.49 0.80
C ALA A 245 -8.43 3.83 1.75
N ASN A 246 -8.11 5.12 1.93
CA ASN A 246 -7.11 5.58 2.90
C ASN A 246 -7.54 5.29 4.35
N THR A 247 -8.82 5.49 4.67
CA THR A 247 -9.39 5.18 6.00
C THR A 247 -9.31 3.68 6.28
N ALA A 248 -9.69 2.84 5.31
CA ALA A 248 -9.57 1.38 5.40
C ALA A 248 -8.11 0.93 5.53
N ALA A 249 -7.17 1.58 4.83
CA ALA A 249 -5.74 1.31 4.98
C ALA A 249 -5.21 1.68 6.38
N SER A 250 -5.69 2.77 6.97
CA SER A 250 -5.38 3.13 8.36
C SER A 250 -5.97 2.14 9.36
N ALA A 251 -7.23 1.74 9.19
CA ALA A 251 -7.85 0.69 9.99
C ALA A 251 -7.04 -0.61 9.91
N ARG A 252 -6.74 -1.11 8.70
CA ARG A 252 -5.92 -2.32 8.50
C ARG A 252 -4.55 -2.25 9.20
N ARG A 253 -3.93 -1.08 9.28
CA ARG A 253 -2.66 -0.89 10.00
C ARG A 253 -2.83 -1.03 11.50
N VAL A 254 -3.87 -0.44 12.08
CA VAL A 254 -4.21 -0.63 13.51
C VAL A 254 -4.47 -2.11 13.78
N LEU A 255 -5.31 -2.74 12.96
CA LEU A 255 -5.64 -4.16 13.07
C LEU A 255 -4.38 -5.03 12.95
N ASN A 256 -3.45 -4.75 12.02
CA ASN A 256 -2.19 -5.50 11.89
C ASN A 256 -1.36 -5.47 13.16
N THR A 257 -1.28 -4.28 13.75
CA THR A 257 -0.50 -4.12 14.96
C THR A 257 -1.13 -4.86 16.13
N VAL A 258 -2.46 -4.82 16.26
CA VAL A 258 -3.18 -5.64 17.25
C VAL A 258 -2.91 -7.13 17.02
N GLU A 259 -3.01 -7.61 15.78
CA GLU A 259 -2.71 -9.01 15.42
C GLU A 259 -1.30 -9.43 15.81
N LYS A 260 -0.31 -8.56 15.59
CA LYS A 260 1.09 -8.80 15.98
C LYS A 260 1.26 -8.85 17.50
N ILE A 261 0.61 -7.95 18.23
CA ILE A 261 0.66 -7.92 19.71
C ILE A 261 0.06 -9.21 20.28
N TYR A 262 -1.09 -9.64 19.79
CA TYR A 262 -1.84 -10.77 20.36
C TYR A 262 -1.54 -12.12 19.69
N GLY A 263 -0.77 -12.14 18.60
CA GLY A 263 -0.48 -13.36 17.85
C GLY A 263 -1.71 -13.97 17.18
N VAL A 264 -2.78 -13.21 16.97
CA VAL A 264 -4.00 -13.65 16.29
C VAL A 264 -3.97 -13.18 14.84
N PRO A 265 -3.93 -14.07 13.82
CA PRO A 265 -4.00 -13.66 12.42
C PRO A 265 -5.46 -13.42 11.97
N GLY A 266 -5.74 -12.47 11.06
CA GLY A 266 -7.00 -12.59 10.28
C GLY A 266 -7.60 -11.39 9.52
N LEU A 267 -7.41 -10.15 9.93
CA LEU A 267 -8.04 -8.94 9.36
C LEU A 267 -7.11 -8.05 8.55
N SER A 268 -5.86 -7.89 8.99
CA SER A 268 -4.93 -6.98 8.32
C SER A 268 -4.27 -7.58 7.08
N SER A 269 -4.38 -8.90 6.93
CA SER A 269 -3.77 -9.68 5.85
C SER A 269 -4.41 -9.34 4.50
N THR A 270 -3.80 -8.40 3.80
CA THR A 270 -3.80 -8.32 2.33
C THR A 270 -2.38 -8.42 1.77
N LYS A 271 -1.38 -8.67 2.62
CA LYS A 271 0.00 -8.95 2.19
C LYS A 271 0.22 -10.45 2.18
N ASN A 272 -0.10 -11.05 1.03
CA ASN A 272 0.43 -12.30 0.48
C ASN A 272 1.04 -13.29 1.50
N GLU A 273 0.27 -14.32 1.88
CA GLU A 273 0.74 -15.73 1.94
C GLU A 273 -0.31 -16.75 2.44
N THR A 274 -1.55 -16.36 2.71
CA THR A 274 -2.63 -17.36 2.80
C THR A 274 -3.04 -17.78 1.40
N LYS A 275 -2.40 -18.83 0.87
CA LYS A 275 -2.85 -19.60 -0.30
C LYS A 275 -4.27 -20.13 -0.01
N PHE A 276 -5.30 -19.40 -0.42
CA PHE A 276 -6.60 -20.00 -0.68
C PHE A 276 -6.69 -20.32 -2.16
N CYS A 277 -6.98 -21.58 -2.47
CA CYS A 277 -7.27 -22.07 -3.82
C CYS A 277 -8.52 -21.34 -4.34
N GLY A 278 -8.34 -20.33 -5.18
CA GLY A 278 -9.45 -19.56 -5.74
C GLY A 278 -8.96 -18.37 -6.55
N ILE A 279 -8.92 -18.54 -7.88
CA ILE A 279 -8.86 -17.54 -8.95
C ILE A 279 -8.21 -16.20 -8.55
N ASN A 280 -6.90 -16.10 -8.81
CA ASN A 280 -6.10 -14.88 -8.72
C ASN A 280 -6.56 -13.84 -9.77
N LEU A 281 -7.51 -12.98 -9.42
CA LEU A 281 -7.70 -11.71 -10.13
C LEU A 281 -6.88 -10.64 -9.40
N ARG A 282 -5.72 -10.29 -9.96
CA ARG A 282 -4.95 -9.10 -9.54
C ARG A 282 -5.81 -7.86 -9.81
N VAL A 283 -6.51 -7.38 -8.78
CA VAL A 283 -7.51 -6.31 -8.88
C VAL A 283 -6.93 -4.98 -9.38
N LYS A 284 -5.68 -4.64 -9.03
CA LYS A 284 -5.04 -3.38 -9.49
C LYS A 284 -4.90 -3.29 -11.02
N PRO A 285 -4.24 -4.24 -11.71
CA PRO A 285 -4.17 -4.19 -13.17
C PRO A 285 -5.55 -4.37 -13.81
N ALA A 286 -6.46 -5.16 -13.24
CA ALA A 286 -7.81 -5.30 -13.78
C ALA A 286 -8.59 -3.98 -13.80
N VAL A 287 -8.56 -3.19 -12.71
CA VAL A 287 -9.21 -1.88 -12.66
C VAL A 287 -8.56 -0.89 -13.63
N THR A 288 -7.22 -0.88 -13.73
CA THR A 288 -6.51 -0.04 -14.70
C THR A 288 -6.88 -0.42 -16.13
N ILE A 289 -6.97 -1.72 -16.44
CA ILE A 289 -7.38 -2.22 -17.75
C ILE A 289 -8.82 -1.80 -18.05
N ILE A 290 -9.76 -1.99 -17.12
CA ILE A 290 -11.17 -1.60 -17.30
C ILE A 290 -11.28 -0.09 -17.59
N LEU A 291 -10.59 0.75 -16.82
CA LEU A 291 -10.60 2.21 -17.04
C LEU A 291 -9.97 2.60 -18.39
N LEU A 292 -8.89 1.94 -18.80
CA LEU A 292 -8.27 2.13 -20.13
C LEU A 292 -9.20 1.68 -21.25
N THR A 293 -9.86 0.53 -21.11
CA THR A 293 -10.84 0.03 -22.09
C THR A 293 -12.02 0.98 -22.20
N MET A 294 -12.54 1.50 -21.09
CA MET A 294 -13.61 2.51 -21.11
C MET A 294 -13.15 3.80 -21.80
N ALA A 295 -11.94 4.28 -21.52
CA ALA A 295 -11.38 5.46 -22.19
C ALA A 295 -11.21 5.25 -23.70
N ILE A 296 -10.75 4.06 -24.11
CA ILE A 296 -10.63 3.68 -25.52
C ILE A 296 -12.02 3.61 -26.19
N VAL A 297 -13.03 3.03 -25.55
CA VAL A 297 -14.38 2.96 -26.10
C VAL A 297 -14.97 4.36 -26.30
N VAL A 298 -14.81 5.26 -25.31
CA VAL A 298 -15.23 6.67 -25.46
C VAL A 298 -14.48 7.34 -26.61
N PHE A 299 -13.16 7.15 -26.70
CA PHE A 299 -12.34 7.71 -27.78
C PHE A 299 -12.74 7.18 -29.16
N LEU A 300 -13.01 5.87 -29.29
CA LEU A 300 -13.48 5.27 -30.53
C LEU A 300 -14.87 5.79 -30.92
N GLN A 301 -15.78 6.02 -29.97
CA GLN A 301 -17.08 6.64 -30.26
C GLN A 301 -16.95 8.06 -30.83
N PHE A 302 -15.90 8.81 -30.47
CA PHE A 302 -15.60 10.11 -31.09
C PHE A 302 -15.11 9.97 -32.54
N PHE A 303 -14.28 8.96 -32.83
CA PHE A 303 -13.74 8.74 -34.18
C PHE A 303 -14.73 8.09 -35.15
N ASP A 304 -15.56 7.16 -34.67
CA ASP A 304 -16.54 6.47 -35.51
C ASP A 304 -17.66 7.42 -35.94
N ARG A 305 -17.98 8.44 -35.13
CA ARG A 305 -18.88 9.53 -35.54
C ARG A 305 -18.37 10.30 -36.76
N ASP A 306 -17.07 10.53 -36.88
CA ASP A 306 -16.50 11.22 -38.05
C ASP A 306 -16.55 10.36 -39.32
N ILE A 307 -16.43 9.03 -39.19
CA ILE A 307 -16.50 8.09 -40.31
C ILE A 307 -17.95 7.91 -40.77
N VAL A 308 -18.87 7.67 -39.85
CA VAL A 308 -20.31 7.54 -40.14
C VAL A 308 -20.86 8.84 -40.72
N TRP A 309 -20.47 10.01 -40.20
CA TRP A 309 -20.91 11.30 -40.75
C TRP A 309 -20.35 11.57 -42.16
N ARG A 310 -19.10 11.16 -42.44
CA ARG A 310 -18.53 11.25 -43.80
C ARG A 310 -19.21 10.28 -44.78
N SER A 311 -19.62 9.10 -44.32
CA SER A 311 -20.37 8.15 -45.16
C SER A 311 -21.78 8.65 -45.44
N TYR A 312 -22.50 9.10 -44.41
CA TYR A 312 -23.88 9.59 -44.53
C TYR A 312 -23.98 10.88 -45.36
N SER A 313 -23.00 11.78 -45.25
CA SER A 313 -22.95 13.02 -46.06
C SER A 313 -22.55 12.80 -47.51
N ARG A 314 -21.91 11.67 -47.85
CA ARG A 314 -21.68 11.24 -49.24
C ARG A 314 -22.94 10.68 -49.88
N ASP A 315 -23.67 9.83 -49.17
CA ASP A 315 -24.93 9.24 -49.67
C ASP A 315 -26.05 10.28 -49.79
N MET A 316 -26.18 11.21 -48.84
CA MET A 316 -27.15 12.31 -48.98
C MET A 316 -26.85 13.22 -50.18
N ARG A 317 -25.58 13.46 -50.52
CA ARG A 317 -25.22 14.21 -51.73
C ARG A 317 -25.53 13.43 -53.01
N SER A 318 -25.31 12.12 -53.05
CA SER A 318 -25.65 11.33 -54.23
C SER A 318 -27.16 11.24 -54.45
N VAL A 319 -27.94 11.08 -53.38
CA VAL A 319 -29.41 11.04 -53.41
C VAL A 319 -30.03 12.39 -53.77
N MET A 320 -29.49 13.50 -53.26
CA MET A 320 -29.94 14.84 -53.68
C MET A 320 -29.58 15.17 -55.13
N CYS A 321 -28.37 14.81 -55.59
CA CYS A 321 -27.99 15.02 -56.99
C CYS A 321 -28.85 14.19 -57.96
N HIS A 322 -29.19 12.95 -57.60
CA HIS A 322 -30.03 12.09 -58.45
C HIS A 322 -31.48 12.58 -58.55
N LYS A 323 -32.04 13.12 -57.45
CA LYS A 323 -33.38 13.73 -57.48
C LYS A 323 -33.43 15.08 -58.19
N LEU A 324 -32.34 15.84 -58.20
CA LEU A 324 -32.25 17.09 -58.96
C LEU A 324 -32.12 16.83 -60.48
N SER A 325 -31.38 15.79 -60.89
CA SER A 325 -31.29 15.42 -62.31
C SER A 325 -32.57 14.80 -62.89
N GLU A 326 -33.45 14.22 -62.06
CA GLU A 326 -34.76 13.71 -62.50
C GLU A 326 -35.81 14.83 -62.70
N HIS A 327 -35.56 16.02 -62.15
CA HIS A 327 -36.48 17.16 -62.24
C HIS A 327 -36.05 18.28 -63.20
N GLU A 328 -34.85 18.20 -63.80
CA GLU A 328 -34.42 19.10 -64.88
C GLU A 328 -35.00 18.68 -66.24
N GLY A 329 -36.33 18.68 -66.31
CA GLY A 329 -37.11 18.82 -67.54
C GLY A 329 -37.99 20.08 -67.55
N ALA A 330 -37.87 20.94 -66.54
CA ALA A 330 -38.63 22.19 -66.46
C ALA A 330 -37.68 23.36 -66.20
N GLU A 331 -37.64 24.31 -67.13
CA GLU A 331 -37.04 25.63 -66.94
C GLU A 331 -37.58 26.26 -65.65
N PHE A 332 -36.73 26.45 -64.64
CA PHE A 332 -37.09 27.16 -63.42
C PHE A 332 -36.11 28.30 -63.15
N SER A 333 -36.65 29.52 -63.20
CA SER A 333 -35.97 30.80 -63.00
C SER A 333 -35.40 30.93 -61.57
N MET A 334 -34.11 31.23 -61.47
CA MET A 334 -33.38 31.50 -60.23
C MET A 334 -33.78 32.85 -59.61
N HIS A 335 -34.91 32.94 -58.89
CA HIS A 335 -35.15 34.09 -58.01
C HIS A 335 -36.15 33.84 -56.87
N ASN A 336 -35.91 32.85 -55.99
CA ASN A 336 -36.31 32.90 -54.57
C ASN A 336 -35.98 31.59 -53.85
N HIS A 337 -34.78 31.47 -53.26
CA HIS A 337 -34.36 30.22 -52.61
C HIS A 337 -34.09 30.30 -51.10
N ARG A 338 -34.37 31.42 -50.43
CA ARG A 338 -34.10 31.57 -48.98
C ARG A 338 -35.29 31.30 -48.06
N SER A 339 -36.53 31.30 -48.55
CA SER A 339 -37.73 31.22 -47.70
C SER A 339 -38.46 29.87 -47.69
N GLN A 340 -38.15 28.94 -48.60
CA GLN A 340 -38.89 27.66 -48.69
C GLN A 340 -38.19 26.46 -48.01
N CYS A 341 -36.90 26.52 -47.69
CA CYS A 341 -36.24 25.42 -46.97
C CYS A 341 -36.62 25.32 -45.48
N LEU A 342 -37.23 26.35 -44.89
CA LEU A 342 -37.58 26.34 -43.47
C LEU A 342 -38.92 25.62 -43.18
N ALA A 343 -39.77 25.41 -44.18
CA ALA A 343 -41.11 24.84 -43.99
C ALA A 343 -41.14 23.30 -43.99
N CYS A 344 -40.15 22.61 -44.58
CA CYS A 344 -40.12 21.13 -44.60
C CYS A 344 -39.51 20.49 -43.34
N PHE A 345 -38.98 21.27 -42.39
CA PHE A 345 -38.31 20.71 -41.21
C PHE A 345 -39.19 20.64 -39.94
N ILE A 346 -40.47 21.01 -40.01
CA ILE A 346 -41.37 21.09 -38.84
C ILE A 346 -42.42 19.95 -38.78
N LEU A 347 -42.42 18.98 -39.71
CA LEU A 347 -43.46 17.91 -39.74
C LEU A 347 -42.92 16.47 -39.88
N LEU A 348 -41.80 16.17 -39.24
CA LEU A 348 -41.36 14.81 -38.87
C LEU A 348 -40.76 14.90 -37.46
#